data_AF-A0AAD5YY96-F1
#
_entry.id   AF-A0AAD5YY96-F1
#
_cell.length_a   1.000
_cell.length_b   1.000
_cell.length_c   1.000
_cell.angle_alpha   90.00
_cell.angle_beta   90.00
_cell.angle_gamma   90.00
#
_symmetry.space_group_name_H-M   'P 1'
#
loop_
_entity.id
_entity.type
_entity.pdbx_description
1 polymer ?
#
loop_
_entity_poly.entity_id
_entity_poly.type
_entity_poly.pdbx_seq_one_letter_code
_entity_poly.pdbx_strand_id
1 'polypeptide(L)'
;MHHRALRHLSPPPTYSISQWTPGNGPSFIQVLQAAASQAWVRRVSSHTKTSSNARKSCISPSSQYHKSHGDSGPRRRSVTDKLAKRCLATRAPDTLLRIAVEPEMEETRIPDSSIPPTCNSTLDSLNNWDVHTSPSKLPHTCHEVVAPVNDEDNESKSRPVHYTDGRTADSEADVHRNPEGRDNDTREARNSDLTPSSPRTKSRLISQAPISRHFPKPRTRGELLENLRRSLYLKPLPPFPALIDYHDSNPTSRSTQTYNFLIELSIRHAQYGTTRWLFDAMTQDNLPRDSVTRLLEVRFFVRTGKWETAWSLVTGLSPEEALDQPLRNGRAPTMTKAPVELWKELIGTGKQGAIRRLSDIQWGTDEDGNEIRLPPIEIVRDPILGTEAYERRRLLLGCIEPAFSKSGPVRPQLIKYIVLWMIADGRRPEAETFAKSYLSQLPSFLQGETTAQCMDIIHVLLCRNPQDGSAAFNKNRKILSQLLKTHPSLKPSSTTLRLILAPLKKVTNCATVALRTMKEFQKEWGDQVADSSVRRRVIRLAEKQGRMDIVEKMLLLEQETPKTSATSCRLAQGPEDSRGFRRQPDRELFPRLSVETGQWIKLRLRLRRKQQKGDRKRKSE
;
A
#
# COMPACT_ATOMS: atom_id res chain seq x y z
N MET A 1 -29.05 19.62 -24.16
CA MET A 1 -28.15 20.58 -24.83
C MET A 1 -26.64 20.26 -24.74
N HIS A 2 -26.18 19.25 -23.99
CA HIS A 2 -24.73 19.00 -23.77
C HIS A 2 -23.85 18.67 -25.00
N HIS A 3 -24.39 18.25 -26.15
CA HIS A 3 -23.57 17.74 -27.27
C HIS A 3 -22.90 18.80 -28.18
N ARG A 4 -23.21 20.10 -28.05
CA ARG A 4 -22.77 21.11 -29.05
C ARG A 4 -21.51 21.92 -28.69
N ALA A 5 -21.06 21.90 -27.43
CA ALA A 5 -19.97 22.76 -26.95
C ALA A 5 -18.54 22.21 -27.18
N LEU A 6 -18.37 20.92 -27.48
CA LEU A 6 -17.06 20.24 -27.44
C LEU A 6 -16.31 20.17 -28.78
N ARG A 7 -16.65 21.00 -29.78
CA ARG A 7 -16.04 20.96 -31.13
C ARG A 7 -14.89 21.95 -31.39
N HIS A 8 -14.56 22.84 -30.46
CA HIS A 8 -13.63 23.96 -30.69
C HIS A 8 -12.38 23.98 -29.77
N LEU A 9 -11.97 22.84 -29.23
CA LEU A 9 -10.68 22.73 -28.54
C LEU A 9 -9.56 22.45 -29.55
N SER A 10 -8.71 23.45 -29.78
CA SER A 10 -7.47 23.31 -30.56
C SER A 10 -6.55 22.23 -29.95
N PRO A 11 -5.81 21.45 -30.76
CA PRO A 11 -4.86 20.48 -30.23
C PRO A 11 -3.72 21.19 -29.48
N PRO A 12 -3.32 20.71 -28.29
CA PRO A 12 -2.15 21.25 -27.59
C PRO A 12 -0.85 20.88 -28.31
N PRO A 13 0.24 21.67 -28.14
CA PRO A 13 1.53 21.39 -28.76
C PRO A 13 2.08 20.01 -28.33
N THR A 14 2.40 19.18 -29.32
CA THR A 14 3.01 17.87 -29.12
C THR A 14 4.49 18.00 -28.79
N TYR A 15 4.83 18.15 -27.51
CA TYR A 15 6.21 18.05 -27.03
C TYR A 15 6.73 16.62 -27.21
N SER A 16 7.57 16.42 -28.23
CA SER A 16 8.24 15.15 -28.44
C SER A 16 9.31 14.89 -27.38
N ILE A 17 9.29 13.70 -26.79
CA ILE A 17 10.31 13.24 -25.83
C ILE A 17 11.66 12.95 -26.53
N SER A 18 11.74 13.04 -27.86
CA SER A 18 12.95 12.76 -28.65
C SER A 18 14.05 13.83 -28.60
N GLN A 19 13.87 14.93 -27.86
CA GLN A 19 14.86 16.00 -27.69
C GLN A 19 15.29 16.12 -26.22
N TRP A 20 16.06 15.13 -25.74
CA TRP A 20 16.68 15.14 -24.41
C TRP A 20 18.19 15.32 -24.58
N THR A 21 18.68 16.56 -24.54
CA THR A 21 20.11 16.85 -24.55
C THR A 21 20.69 16.75 -23.12
N PRO A 22 21.88 16.15 -22.94
CA PRO A 22 22.54 16.12 -21.64
C PRO A 22 23.08 17.52 -21.29
N GLY A 23 22.45 18.20 -20.34
CA GLY A 23 22.89 19.51 -19.83
C GLY A 23 21.74 20.39 -19.35
N ASN A 24 20.67 20.50 -20.14
CA ASN A 24 19.47 21.30 -19.85
C ASN A 24 18.21 20.43 -19.84
N GLY A 25 18.26 19.31 -19.13
CA GLY A 25 17.08 18.45 -18.94
C GLY A 25 15.99 19.19 -18.14
N PRO A 26 14.70 18.98 -18.44
CA PRO A 26 13.62 19.54 -17.62
C PRO A 26 13.78 19.08 -16.18
N SER A 27 13.52 19.98 -15.24
CA SER A 27 13.65 19.67 -13.81
C SER A 27 12.75 18.48 -13.43
N PHE A 28 13.10 17.75 -12.38
CA PHE A 28 12.29 16.64 -11.88
C PHE A 28 10.80 17.01 -11.71
N ILE A 29 10.52 18.25 -11.27
CA ILE A 29 9.17 18.79 -11.13
C ILE A 29 8.49 18.93 -12.50
N GLN A 30 9.19 19.46 -13.52
CA GLN A 30 8.66 19.56 -14.89
C GLN A 30 8.41 18.19 -15.51
N VAL A 31 9.24 17.18 -15.25
CA VAL A 31 8.99 15.79 -15.69
C VAL A 31 7.73 15.22 -15.04
N LEU A 32 7.52 15.46 -13.74
CA LEU A 32 6.30 15.06 -13.04
C LEU A 32 5.06 15.77 -13.60
N GLN A 33 5.16 17.09 -13.81
CA GLN A 33 4.08 17.94 -14.32
C GLN A 33 3.69 17.56 -15.75
N ALA A 34 4.67 17.27 -16.62
CA ALA A 34 4.44 16.78 -17.97
C ALA A 34 3.81 15.37 -17.99
N ALA A 35 4.24 14.48 -17.09
CA ALA A 35 3.64 13.15 -16.96
C ALA A 35 2.18 13.19 -16.45
N ALA A 36 1.84 14.17 -15.61
CA ALA A 36 0.47 14.43 -15.17
C ALA A 36 -0.39 15.02 -16.30
N SER A 37 0.08 16.06 -16.99
CA SER A 37 -0.67 16.72 -18.07
C SER A 37 -0.91 15.81 -19.28
N GLN A 38 0.09 15.02 -19.71
CA GLN A 38 -0.08 14.05 -20.80
C GLN A 38 -1.09 12.95 -20.47
N ALA A 39 -1.19 12.52 -19.20
CA ALA A 39 -2.18 11.54 -18.77
C ALA A 39 -3.62 12.10 -18.88
N TRP A 40 -3.79 13.40 -18.62
CA TRP A 40 -5.08 14.09 -18.80
C TRP A 40 -5.46 14.23 -20.28
N VAL A 41 -4.56 14.74 -21.13
CA VAL A 41 -4.83 14.97 -22.57
C VAL A 41 -5.26 13.66 -23.27
N ARG A 42 -4.55 12.55 -23.05
CA ARG A 42 -4.89 11.24 -23.62
C ARG A 42 -6.31 10.76 -23.25
N ARG A 43 -6.85 11.18 -22.10
CA ARG A 43 -8.16 10.73 -21.59
C ARG A 43 -9.33 11.58 -22.09
N VAL A 44 -9.16 12.90 -22.22
CA VAL A 44 -10.18 13.77 -22.85
C VAL A 44 -10.45 13.31 -24.30
N SER A 45 -9.40 12.90 -25.02
CA SER A 45 -9.52 12.35 -26.38
C SER A 45 -10.11 10.93 -26.47
N SER A 46 -10.26 10.18 -25.37
CA SER A 46 -10.78 8.81 -25.38
C SER A 46 -12.27 8.71 -25.01
N HIS A 47 -12.76 9.56 -24.10
CA HIS A 47 -14.20 9.65 -23.80
C HIS A 47 -15.01 10.28 -24.95
N THR A 48 -14.43 11.22 -25.70
CA THR A 48 -15.09 11.80 -26.88
C THR A 48 -15.35 10.78 -27.99
N LYS A 49 -14.45 9.81 -28.19
CA LYS A 49 -14.57 8.75 -29.22
C LYS A 49 -15.52 7.61 -28.84
N THR A 50 -15.69 7.33 -27.55
CA THR A 50 -16.59 6.25 -27.09
C THR A 50 -18.05 6.70 -27.04
N SER A 51 -18.33 7.98 -26.79
CA SER A 51 -19.70 8.51 -26.81
C SER A 51 -20.31 8.66 -28.21
N SER A 52 -19.53 8.69 -29.30
CA SER A 52 -20.05 8.94 -30.65
C SER A 52 -20.58 7.71 -31.39
N ASN A 53 -20.16 6.50 -30.99
CA ASN A 53 -20.41 5.28 -31.78
C ASN A 53 -21.51 4.37 -31.20
N ALA A 54 -22.08 4.71 -30.04
CA ALA A 54 -23.08 3.87 -29.35
C ALA A 54 -24.53 4.01 -29.86
N ARG A 55 -24.77 4.63 -31.02
CA ARG A 55 -26.10 4.75 -31.66
C ARG A 55 -26.03 4.54 -33.17
N LYS A 56 -25.81 3.30 -33.60
CA LYS A 56 -26.15 2.80 -34.95
C LYS A 56 -26.08 1.26 -35.02
N SER A 57 -27.16 0.61 -34.57
CA SER A 57 -27.48 -0.78 -34.91
C SER A 57 -29.00 -0.92 -34.97
N CYS A 58 -29.56 -0.97 -36.18
CA CYS A 58 -30.04 -2.22 -36.79
C CYS A 58 -31.54 -2.47 -36.47
N ILE A 59 -32.40 -1.84 -37.27
CA ILE A 59 -33.77 -2.30 -37.48
C ILE A 59 -33.72 -3.28 -38.66
N SER A 60 -34.34 -4.44 -38.53
CA SER A 60 -34.65 -5.35 -39.64
C SER A 60 -35.94 -6.12 -39.30
N PRO A 61 -36.80 -6.41 -40.28
CA PRO A 61 -38.17 -6.86 -40.02
C PRO A 61 -38.27 -8.37 -39.80
N SER A 62 -39.20 -8.79 -38.94
CA SER A 62 -39.60 -10.20 -38.79
C SER A 62 -40.84 -10.49 -39.62
N SER A 63 -40.79 -11.57 -40.41
CA SER A 63 -41.89 -12.04 -41.24
C SER A 63 -43.03 -12.67 -40.43
N GLN A 64 -44.21 -12.75 -41.05
CA GLN A 64 -45.41 -13.43 -40.53
C GLN A 64 -45.30 -14.96 -40.66
N TYR A 65 -45.96 -15.69 -39.75
CA TYR A 65 -46.61 -16.96 -40.10
C TYR A 65 -47.85 -17.20 -39.21
N HIS A 66 -48.94 -17.64 -39.83
CA HIS A 66 -50.21 -17.96 -39.15
C HIS A 66 -50.21 -19.38 -38.55
N LYS A 67 -50.94 -19.56 -37.44
CA LYS A 67 -51.92 -20.66 -37.31
C LYS A 67 -52.97 -20.38 -36.22
N SER A 68 -54.15 -20.96 -36.38
CA SER A 68 -55.42 -20.63 -35.72
C SER A 68 -56.06 -21.82 -34.97
N HIS A 69 -57.22 -21.58 -34.34
CA HIS A 69 -58.06 -22.48 -33.49
C HIS A 69 -57.48 -22.68 -32.08
N GLY A 70 -58.25 -22.62 -30.97
CA GLY A 70 -59.69 -22.87 -30.72
C GLY A 70 -59.78 -24.05 -29.72
N ASP A 71 -60.69 -24.16 -28.75
CA ASP A 71 -61.89 -23.41 -28.32
C ASP A 71 -62.24 -23.84 -26.86
N SER A 72 -63.29 -23.27 -26.25
CA SER A 72 -64.01 -23.68 -25.01
C SER A 72 -63.42 -23.34 -23.60
N GLY A 73 -64.29 -22.82 -22.72
CA GLY A 73 -64.03 -22.50 -21.29
C GLY A 73 -64.65 -23.54 -20.33
N PRO A 74 -65.37 -23.20 -19.22
CA PRO A 74 -65.63 -21.87 -18.62
C PRO A 74 -65.65 -21.81 -17.05
N ARG A 75 -65.68 -20.58 -16.47
CA ARG A 75 -66.19 -20.23 -15.09
C ARG A 75 -65.47 -20.90 -13.88
N ARG A 76 -65.43 -20.39 -12.65
CA ARG A 76 -65.96 -19.22 -11.89
C ARG A 76 -64.84 -18.86 -10.85
N ARG A 77 -64.87 -17.87 -9.96
CA ARG A 77 -65.89 -16.96 -9.38
C ARG A 77 -65.17 -15.61 -9.05
N SER A 78 -65.81 -14.69 -8.32
CA SER A 78 -65.25 -13.39 -7.88
C SER A 78 -65.71 -13.01 -6.47
N VAL A 79 -64.88 -12.28 -5.71
CA VAL A 79 -65.20 -11.38 -4.56
C VAL A 79 -63.97 -10.43 -4.44
N THR A 80 -63.97 -9.15 -4.83
CA THR A 80 -64.46 -7.92 -4.13
C THR A 80 -64.00 -7.83 -2.65
N ASP A 81 -63.70 -6.70 -2.02
CA ASP A 81 -63.42 -5.30 -2.40
C ASP A 81 -62.74 -4.61 -1.20
N LYS A 82 -62.02 -3.50 -1.39
CA LYS A 82 -62.12 -2.27 -0.55
C LYS A 82 -61.03 -1.22 -0.82
N LEU A 83 -61.53 0.00 -1.03
CA LEU A 83 -60.80 1.28 -1.09
C LEU A 83 -60.10 1.64 0.24
N ALA A 84 -59.02 2.41 0.14
CA ALA A 84 -59.02 3.79 0.64
C ALA A 84 -57.91 4.64 0.00
N LYS A 85 -58.28 5.62 -0.84
CA LYS A 85 -57.41 6.76 -1.20
C LYS A 85 -57.52 7.83 -0.12
N ARG A 86 -56.44 8.55 0.17
CA ARG A 86 -56.53 9.87 0.82
C ARG A 86 -55.47 10.83 0.26
N CYS A 87 -55.91 11.66 -0.67
CA CYS A 87 -55.23 12.91 -0.99
C CYS A 87 -55.82 14.00 -0.09
N LEU A 88 -54.99 14.87 0.47
CA LEU A 88 -55.40 16.22 0.86
C LEU A 88 -54.29 17.19 0.47
N ALA A 89 -54.70 18.35 -0.02
CA ALA A 89 -53.82 19.44 -0.46
C ALA A 89 -54.07 20.68 0.40
N THR A 90 -53.26 21.72 0.15
CA THR A 90 -53.50 23.14 0.46
C THR A 90 -53.76 23.54 1.92
N ARG A 91 -52.80 24.28 2.50
CA ARG A 91 -53.02 25.70 2.86
C ARG A 91 -51.71 26.45 3.13
N ALA A 92 -51.55 27.60 2.45
CA ALA A 92 -50.78 28.73 2.96
C ALA A 92 -51.68 29.59 3.88
N PRO A 93 -51.12 30.52 4.67
CA PRO A 93 -51.17 31.91 4.22
C PRO A 93 -49.94 32.78 4.57
N ASP A 94 -49.48 33.55 3.58
CA ASP A 94 -49.30 35.00 3.57
C ASP A 94 -49.00 35.82 4.85
N THR A 95 -47.75 36.33 4.88
CA THR A 95 -47.32 37.75 4.94
C THR A 95 -47.39 38.65 6.22
N LEU A 96 -46.31 39.45 6.34
CA LEU A 96 -46.12 40.77 6.99
C LEU A 96 -45.68 40.88 8.47
N LEU A 97 -44.40 41.24 8.68
CA LEU A 97 -43.91 42.50 9.29
C LEU A 97 -42.37 42.39 9.49
N ARG A 98 -41.53 43.03 8.66
CA ARG A 98 -40.92 44.36 8.89
C ARG A 98 -40.52 44.64 10.36
N ILE A 99 -39.26 44.37 10.70
CA ILE A 99 -38.40 45.33 11.40
C ILE A 99 -37.03 45.29 10.70
N ALA A 100 -36.54 46.45 10.27
CA ALA A 100 -35.15 46.64 9.85
C ALA A 100 -34.45 47.43 10.96
N VAL A 101 -33.23 47.02 11.31
CA VAL A 101 -32.32 47.80 12.15
C VAL A 101 -30.96 47.76 11.46
N GLU A 102 -30.54 48.90 10.92
CA GLU A 102 -29.16 49.13 10.51
C GLU A 102 -28.31 49.35 11.77
N PRO A 103 -27.06 48.86 11.81
CA PRO A 103 -26.01 49.46 12.61
C PRO A 103 -25.18 50.41 11.73
N GLU A 104 -25.03 51.64 12.22
CA GLU A 104 -24.32 52.73 11.55
C GLU A 104 -22.82 52.44 11.34
N MET A 105 -22.23 53.04 10.31
CA MET A 105 -20.78 53.09 10.16
C MET A 105 -20.19 54.10 11.14
N GLU A 106 -19.51 53.64 12.19
CA GLU A 106 -18.72 54.52 13.05
C GLU A 106 -17.22 54.44 12.70
N GLU A 107 -16.69 55.55 12.20
CA GLU A 107 -15.36 55.68 11.61
C GLU A 107 -14.29 55.88 12.70
N THR A 108 -13.91 54.80 13.39
CA THR A 108 -12.87 54.87 14.43
C THR A 108 -11.45 54.97 13.88
N ARG A 109 -10.80 56.10 14.21
CA ARG A 109 -9.41 56.44 13.84
C ARG A 109 -8.40 55.43 14.37
N ILE A 110 -7.38 55.15 13.56
CA ILE A 110 -6.21 54.34 13.90
C ILE A 110 -5.27 55.15 14.81
N PRO A 111 -4.86 54.65 15.99
CA PRO A 111 -3.62 55.04 16.63
C PRO A 111 -2.47 54.13 16.19
N ASP A 112 -1.29 54.70 15.93
CA ASP A 112 -0.07 53.96 15.60
C ASP A 112 0.25 52.90 16.67
N SER A 113 0.40 51.64 16.24
CA SER A 113 0.91 50.56 17.10
C SER A 113 2.21 50.00 16.54
N SER A 114 3.26 50.21 17.33
CA SER A 114 4.61 49.67 17.18
C SER A 114 4.66 48.21 16.68
N ILE A 115 5.48 47.97 15.66
CA ILE A 115 5.79 46.64 15.10
C ILE A 115 6.44 45.74 16.18
N PRO A 116 5.83 44.62 16.60
CA PRO A 116 6.54 43.58 17.34
C PRO A 116 7.35 42.69 16.38
N PRO A 117 8.46 42.08 16.82
CA PRO A 117 9.35 41.34 15.93
C PRO A 117 8.70 40.08 15.35
N THR A 118 8.91 39.87 14.05
CA THR A 118 8.44 38.71 13.30
C THR A 118 9.01 37.41 13.85
N CYS A 119 8.13 36.57 14.38
CA CYS A 119 8.46 35.22 14.82
C CYS A 119 8.69 34.31 13.61
N ASN A 120 9.94 34.23 13.14
CA ASN A 120 10.37 33.25 12.15
C ASN A 120 10.28 31.82 12.73
N SER A 121 9.13 31.17 12.55
CA SER A 121 8.89 29.81 13.05
C SER A 121 9.70 28.76 12.26
N THR A 122 10.62 28.11 12.96
CA THR A 122 11.53 27.10 12.44
C THR A 122 10.77 25.83 12.04
N LEU A 123 10.71 25.51 10.75
CA LEU A 123 9.96 24.34 10.24
C LEU A 123 10.85 23.12 9.91
N ASP A 124 12.18 23.24 10.08
CA ASP A 124 13.15 22.20 9.71
C ASP A 124 13.51 21.22 10.86
N SER A 125 13.25 21.58 12.13
CA SER A 125 13.75 20.87 13.32
C SER A 125 13.05 19.54 13.66
N LEU A 126 12.16 19.02 12.80
CA LEU A 126 11.52 17.71 12.96
C LEU A 126 11.91 16.70 11.87
N ASN A 127 12.86 17.03 11.00
CA ASN A 127 13.23 16.20 9.86
C ASN A 127 14.74 16.00 9.64
N ASN A 128 15.61 16.57 10.48
CA ASN A 128 17.06 16.37 10.40
C ASN A 128 17.69 16.43 11.81
N TRP A 129 18.42 15.39 12.20
CA TRP A 129 19.24 15.34 13.43
C TRP A 129 20.68 15.00 13.00
N ASP A 130 21.41 15.99 12.50
CA ASP A 130 22.83 15.82 12.15
C ASP A 130 23.71 16.01 13.38
N VAL A 131 24.53 15.00 13.67
CA VAL A 131 25.51 15.02 14.77
C VAL A 131 26.87 15.47 14.23
N HIS A 132 27.43 16.53 14.80
CA HIS A 132 28.82 16.91 14.54
C HIS A 132 29.78 15.88 15.15
N THR A 133 30.57 15.20 14.31
CA THR A 133 31.78 14.49 14.74
C THR A 133 33.00 15.05 14.02
N SER A 134 33.87 15.74 14.77
CA SER A 134 35.17 16.22 14.31
C SER A 134 36.14 15.05 14.03
N PRO A 135 37.14 15.22 13.14
CA PRO A 135 37.90 14.09 12.60
C PRO A 135 39.08 13.66 13.49
N SER A 136 39.13 12.38 13.85
CA SER A 136 40.32 11.73 14.39
C SER A 136 41.26 11.28 13.26
N LYS A 137 42.45 11.90 13.19
CA LYS A 137 43.54 11.49 12.28
C LYS A 137 44.07 10.09 12.65
N LEU A 138 44.29 9.22 11.67
CA LEU A 138 45.26 8.11 11.72
C LEU A 138 45.76 7.79 10.28
N PRO A 139 46.90 7.09 10.10
CA PRO A 139 47.88 7.49 9.08
C PRO A 139 47.83 6.73 7.75
N HIS A 140 48.48 7.33 6.76
CA HIS A 140 48.82 6.69 5.49
C HIS A 140 49.81 5.53 5.67
N THR A 141 49.66 4.48 4.89
CA THR A 141 50.73 3.53 4.54
C THR A 141 50.56 3.13 3.08
N CYS A 142 51.68 2.80 2.42
CA CYS A 142 51.85 2.92 0.96
C CYS A 142 51.86 1.57 0.21
N HIS A 143 51.89 1.68 -1.13
CA HIS A 143 52.14 0.63 -2.12
C HIS A 143 50.99 -0.41 -2.31
N GLU A 144 50.82 -1.04 -3.48
CA GLU A 144 51.80 -1.28 -4.55
C GLU A 144 51.20 -1.22 -5.97
N VAL A 145 52.09 -1.07 -6.98
CA VAL A 145 51.78 -0.98 -8.41
C VAL A 145 51.83 -2.37 -9.04
N VAL A 146 50.86 -2.72 -9.90
CA VAL A 146 50.98 -3.88 -10.80
C VAL A 146 50.61 -3.46 -12.22
N ALA A 147 51.45 -3.84 -13.17
CA ALA A 147 51.39 -3.49 -14.59
C ALA A 147 50.31 -4.28 -15.37
N PRO A 148 49.90 -3.80 -16.57
CA PRO A 148 48.95 -4.52 -17.42
C PRO A 148 49.63 -5.68 -18.16
N VAL A 149 48.92 -6.81 -18.26
CA VAL A 149 49.28 -7.93 -19.15
C VAL A 149 48.40 -7.86 -20.39
N ASN A 150 49.01 -7.90 -21.57
CA ASN A 150 48.35 -8.15 -22.84
C ASN A 150 48.23 -9.66 -23.04
N ASP A 151 47.09 -10.12 -23.54
CA ASP A 151 46.88 -11.36 -24.30
C ASP A 151 45.65 -11.08 -25.17
N GLU A 152 45.81 -10.79 -26.46
CA GLU A 152 45.99 -11.75 -27.57
C GLU A 152 44.75 -12.59 -27.92
N ASP A 153 44.52 -12.60 -29.22
CA ASP A 153 43.38 -13.12 -29.94
C ASP A 153 43.06 -14.59 -29.68
N ASN A 154 41.76 -14.93 -29.65
CA ASN A 154 41.34 -16.29 -29.95
C ASN A 154 40.06 -16.34 -30.78
N GLU A 155 40.26 -16.26 -32.09
CA GLU A 155 39.25 -16.46 -33.10
C GLU A 155 38.87 -17.96 -33.19
N SER A 156 37.66 -18.32 -32.76
CA SER A 156 37.20 -19.71 -32.76
C SER A 156 35.78 -19.91 -33.33
N LYS A 157 35.75 -19.90 -34.66
CA LYS A 157 34.95 -20.75 -35.57
C LYS A 157 33.58 -21.25 -35.08
N SER A 158 32.56 -20.66 -35.71
CA SER A 158 31.16 -21.10 -35.81
C SER A 158 30.99 -22.60 -36.06
N ARG A 159 30.03 -23.23 -35.35
CA ARG A 159 29.36 -24.48 -35.77
C ARG A 159 27.85 -24.23 -35.90
N PRO A 160 27.22 -24.51 -37.05
CA PRO A 160 25.77 -24.44 -37.17
C PRO A 160 25.14 -25.70 -36.55
N VAL A 161 24.10 -25.51 -35.71
CA VAL A 161 23.26 -26.61 -35.23
C VAL A 161 21.99 -26.64 -36.08
N HIS A 162 21.84 -27.70 -36.88
CA HIS A 162 20.59 -27.99 -37.56
C HIS A 162 19.47 -28.21 -36.54
N TYR A 163 18.37 -27.47 -36.69
CA TYR A 163 17.08 -27.89 -36.15
C TYR A 163 16.41 -28.80 -37.17
N THR A 164 16.10 -30.03 -36.77
CA THR A 164 15.19 -30.91 -37.50
C THR A 164 13.78 -30.74 -36.94
N ASP A 165 12.82 -30.39 -37.80
CA ASP A 165 11.41 -30.32 -37.45
C ASP A 165 10.85 -31.73 -37.19
N GLY A 166 10.54 -32.01 -35.93
CA GLY A 166 9.92 -33.26 -35.47
C GLY A 166 8.39 -33.19 -35.49
N ARG A 167 7.80 -33.12 -36.68
CA ARG A 167 6.34 -33.18 -36.87
C ARG A 167 5.86 -34.62 -36.61
N THR A 168 5.04 -34.82 -35.59
CA THR A 168 4.18 -36.03 -35.48
C THR A 168 2.77 -35.59 -35.17
N ALA A 169 1.84 -36.15 -35.93
CA ALA A 169 0.40 -35.96 -35.78
C ALA A 169 -0.22 -37.24 -35.18
N ASP A 170 -1.53 -37.19 -35.01
CA ASP A 170 -2.44 -38.34 -34.94
C ASP A 170 -2.34 -39.27 -33.71
N SER A 171 -3.25 -39.02 -32.76
CA SER A 171 -3.90 -40.10 -32.02
C SER A 171 -5.29 -39.64 -31.58
N GLU A 172 -6.27 -39.80 -32.47
CA GLU A 172 -7.68 -39.86 -32.09
C GLU A 172 -7.95 -41.24 -31.45
N ALA A 173 -8.62 -41.26 -30.29
CA ALA A 173 -9.21 -42.47 -29.72
C ALA A 173 -10.32 -42.10 -28.73
N ASP A 174 -11.56 -42.08 -29.22
CA ASP A 174 -12.76 -42.18 -28.39
C ASP A 174 -12.79 -43.51 -27.64
N VAL A 175 -12.99 -43.50 -26.32
CA VAL A 175 -13.70 -44.58 -25.61
C VAL A 175 -14.54 -44.01 -24.46
N HIS A 176 -15.86 -44.05 -24.63
CA HIS A 176 -16.82 -43.92 -23.54
C HIS A 176 -16.69 -45.09 -22.54
N ARG A 177 -16.67 -44.80 -21.22
CA ARG A 177 -17.43 -45.58 -20.22
C ARG A 177 -17.47 -44.91 -18.83
N ASN A 178 -18.64 -44.37 -18.49
CA ASN A 178 -19.18 -44.54 -17.13
C ASN A 178 -19.71 -45.99 -17.02
N PRO A 179 -19.83 -46.55 -15.82
CA PRO A 179 -21.18 -46.61 -15.26
C PRO A 179 -21.28 -46.25 -13.78
N GLU A 180 -22.52 -45.98 -13.38
CA GLU A 180 -22.98 -45.66 -12.03
C GLU A 180 -23.07 -46.91 -11.13
N GLY A 181 -23.45 -46.70 -9.86
CA GLY A 181 -24.17 -47.72 -9.09
C GLY A 181 -23.45 -48.29 -7.88
N ARG A 182 -23.69 -47.68 -6.71
CA ARG A 182 -23.99 -48.42 -5.47
C ARG A 182 -24.66 -47.53 -4.44
N ASP A 183 -25.97 -47.70 -4.34
CA ASP A 183 -26.81 -47.15 -3.27
C ASP A 183 -26.71 -47.98 -1.99
N ASN A 184 -27.11 -47.36 -0.88
CA ASN A 184 -27.64 -47.94 0.36
C ASN A 184 -26.73 -48.95 1.12
N ASP A 185 -26.54 -48.79 2.44
CA ASP A 185 -27.67 -48.99 3.33
C ASP A 185 -27.68 -48.22 4.67
N THR A 186 -28.93 -47.99 5.06
CA THR A 186 -29.48 -47.59 6.34
C THR A 186 -28.74 -48.03 7.62
N ARG A 187 -28.63 -47.11 8.59
CA ARG A 187 -28.62 -47.47 10.02
C ARG A 187 -29.18 -46.37 10.92
N GLU A 188 -30.49 -46.42 11.13
CA GLU A 188 -31.17 -45.61 12.14
C GLU A 188 -30.97 -46.14 13.57
N ALA A 189 -31.18 -45.24 14.54
CA ALA A 189 -31.66 -45.46 15.90
C ALA A 189 -30.98 -46.52 16.80
N ARG A 190 -30.24 -46.04 17.81
CA ARG A 190 -30.65 -46.16 19.24
C ARG A 190 -29.78 -45.30 20.16
N ASN A 191 -30.46 -44.49 20.98
CA ASN A 191 -30.30 -44.13 22.40
C ASN A 191 -28.87 -44.14 23.02
N SER A 192 -28.48 -43.27 23.96
CA SER A 192 -29.28 -42.48 24.91
C SER A 192 -28.48 -41.26 25.43
N ASP A 193 -29.19 -40.30 26.02
CA ASP A 193 -28.77 -39.40 27.12
C ASP A 193 -27.27 -39.28 27.46
N LEU A 194 -26.62 -38.27 26.89
CA LEU A 194 -25.49 -37.59 27.52
C LEU A 194 -25.64 -36.08 27.33
N THR A 195 -26.12 -35.41 28.38
CA THR A 195 -26.13 -33.94 28.46
C THR A 195 -24.70 -33.41 28.31
N PRO A 196 -24.38 -32.57 27.32
CA PRO A 196 -23.07 -31.96 27.25
C PRO A 196 -22.96 -30.90 28.35
N SER A 197 -22.34 -31.28 29.48
CA SER A 197 -21.97 -30.36 30.54
C SER A 197 -20.98 -29.34 29.98
N SER A 198 -21.51 -28.22 29.50
CA SER A 198 -20.72 -27.14 28.91
C SER A 198 -19.60 -26.76 29.86
N PRO A 199 -18.32 -26.87 29.45
CA PRO A 199 -17.22 -26.46 30.30
C PRO A 199 -17.29 -24.94 30.43
N ARG A 200 -17.94 -24.49 31.52
CA ARG A 200 -17.88 -23.12 32.02
C ARG A 200 -16.40 -22.80 32.24
N THR A 201 -15.78 -22.29 31.17
CA THR A 201 -14.45 -21.73 31.19
C THR A 201 -14.56 -20.51 32.06
N LYS A 202 -14.32 -20.69 33.37
CA LYS A 202 -14.27 -19.61 34.35
C LYS A 202 -13.18 -18.67 33.86
N SER A 203 -13.58 -17.64 33.11
CA SER A 203 -12.68 -16.63 32.58
C SER A 203 -12.04 -16.00 33.80
N ARG A 204 -10.79 -16.40 34.05
CA ARG A 204 -10.06 -16.03 35.25
C ARG A 204 -9.85 -14.54 35.09
N LEU A 205 -10.67 -13.73 35.79
CA LEU A 205 -10.50 -12.29 35.86
C LEU A 205 -9.13 -12.06 36.51
N ILE A 206 -8.11 -11.96 35.66
CA ILE A 206 -6.78 -11.54 36.06
C ILE A 206 -6.98 -10.10 36.50
N SER A 207 -7.10 -9.90 37.81
CA SER A 207 -7.06 -8.59 38.43
C SER A 207 -5.74 -7.95 38.01
N GLN A 208 -5.80 -7.08 37.00
CA GLN A 208 -4.63 -6.37 36.52
C GLN A 208 -4.29 -5.35 37.60
N ALA A 209 -3.25 -5.65 38.39
CA ALA A 209 -2.72 -4.71 39.37
C ALA A 209 -2.47 -3.37 38.66
N PRO A 210 -2.87 -2.23 39.25
CA PRO A 210 -2.92 -0.95 38.55
C PRO A 210 -1.54 -0.50 38.07
N ILE A 211 -1.32 -0.64 36.76
CA ILE A 211 -0.06 -0.32 36.04
C ILE A 211 0.32 1.17 36.19
N SER A 212 -0.63 2.01 36.57
CA SER A 212 -0.52 3.46 36.84
C SER A 212 0.69 3.87 37.71
N ARG A 213 1.20 3.01 38.61
CA ARG A 213 2.22 3.36 39.62
C ARG A 213 3.65 3.66 39.10
N HIS A 214 3.91 3.61 37.79
CA HIS A 214 5.29 3.70 37.26
C HIS A 214 5.58 4.88 36.32
N PHE A 215 4.63 5.77 36.04
CA PHE A 215 4.91 6.97 35.26
C PHE A 215 5.36 8.15 36.15
N PRO A 216 6.52 8.78 35.89
CA PRO A 216 6.94 9.94 36.65
C PRO A 216 6.05 11.15 36.35
N LYS A 217 5.61 11.86 37.39
CA LYS A 217 4.73 13.04 37.24
C LYS A 217 5.45 14.14 36.44
N PRO A 218 4.94 14.57 35.27
CA PRO A 218 5.56 15.60 34.46
C PRO A 218 5.37 16.98 35.09
N ARG A 219 6.44 17.77 35.13
CA ARG A 219 6.41 19.18 35.58
C ARG A 219 6.19 20.14 34.42
N THR A 220 6.50 19.71 33.20
CA THR A 220 6.40 20.51 31.98
C THR A 220 5.71 19.75 30.84
N ARG A 221 5.20 20.50 29.85
CA ARG A 221 4.60 19.94 28.62
C ARG A 221 5.59 19.06 27.84
N GLY A 222 6.87 19.43 27.84
CA GLY A 222 7.94 18.64 27.23
C GLY A 222 8.20 17.33 27.97
N GLU A 223 8.22 17.35 29.30
CA GLU A 223 8.34 16.13 30.12
C GLU A 223 7.17 15.17 29.90
N LEU A 224 5.92 15.65 29.75
CA LEU A 224 4.80 14.75 29.45
C LEU A 224 5.01 14.01 28.12
N LEU A 225 5.41 14.73 27.06
CA LEU A 225 5.72 14.13 25.76
C LEU A 225 6.89 13.13 25.84
N GLU A 226 7.93 13.49 26.57
CA GLU A 226 9.12 12.66 26.73
C GLU A 226 8.85 11.40 27.57
N ASN A 227 8.07 11.51 28.65
CA ASN A 227 7.60 10.37 29.43
C ASN A 227 6.71 9.45 28.58
N LEU A 228 5.83 10.02 27.74
CA LEU A 228 5.03 9.25 26.78
C LEU A 228 5.90 8.54 25.73
N ARG A 229 7.01 9.13 25.28
CA ARG A 229 7.98 8.47 24.37
C ARG A 229 8.75 7.35 25.08
N ARG A 230 9.30 7.62 26.27
CA ARG A 230 10.00 6.64 27.12
C ARG A 230 9.15 5.43 27.45
N SER A 231 7.83 5.63 27.62
CA SER A 231 6.88 4.53 27.85
C SER A 231 6.96 3.43 26.77
N LEU A 232 7.29 3.77 25.53
CA LEU A 232 7.38 2.83 24.41
C LEU A 232 8.63 1.93 24.45
N TYR A 233 9.55 2.19 25.38
CA TYR A 233 10.75 1.40 25.62
C TYR A 233 10.70 0.59 26.93
N LEU A 234 9.66 0.79 27.76
CA LEU A 234 9.46 0.03 28.98
C LEU A 234 9.13 -1.44 28.69
N LYS A 235 9.51 -2.33 29.61
CA LYS A 235 9.27 -3.77 29.55
C LYS A 235 8.62 -4.24 30.85
N PRO A 236 7.36 -4.71 30.84
CA PRO A 236 6.47 -4.82 29.68
C PRO A 236 6.06 -3.46 29.10
N LEU A 237 5.76 -3.44 27.80
CA LEU A 237 5.21 -2.27 27.11
C LEU A 237 3.84 -1.92 27.71
N PRO A 238 3.60 -0.67 28.18
CA PRO A 238 2.32 -0.28 28.74
C PRO A 238 1.20 -0.39 27.68
N PRO A 239 -0.01 -0.83 28.07
CA PRO A 239 -1.15 -0.87 27.15
C PRO A 239 -1.54 0.56 26.75
N PHE A 240 -1.95 0.75 25.49
CA PHE A 240 -2.26 2.09 24.97
C PHE A 240 -3.29 2.90 25.80
N PRO A 241 -4.36 2.30 26.36
CA PRO A 241 -5.24 3.01 27.31
C PRO A 241 -4.50 3.62 28.50
N ALA A 242 -3.54 2.92 29.12
CA ALA A 242 -2.77 3.47 30.24
C ALA A 242 -1.90 4.68 29.86
N LEU A 243 -1.56 4.85 28.58
CA LEU A 243 -0.88 6.05 28.08
C LEU A 243 -1.85 7.24 27.93
N ILE A 244 -3.12 6.96 27.65
CA ILE A 244 -4.20 7.95 27.63
C ILE A 244 -4.53 8.34 29.07
N ASP A 245 -4.77 7.39 29.97
CA ASP A 245 -5.05 7.64 31.39
C ASP A 245 -3.96 8.51 32.04
N TYR A 246 -2.69 8.26 31.69
CA TYR A 246 -1.55 9.05 32.17
C TYR A 246 -1.49 10.45 31.55
N HIS A 247 -1.86 10.63 30.29
CA HIS A 247 -1.99 11.94 29.64
C HIS A 247 -3.16 12.75 30.22
N ASP A 248 -4.29 12.08 30.48
CA ASP A 248 -5.49 12.67 31.05
C ASP A 248 -5.31 13.07 32.51
N SER A 249 -4.54 12.30 33.28
CA SER A 249 -4.18 12.62 34.66
C SER A 249 -3.32 13.89 34.81
N ASN A 250 -2.83 14.48 33.70
CA ASN A 250 -1.90 15.62 33.71
C ASN A 250 -2.36 16.79 32.80
N PRO A 251 -3.57 17.35 33.01
CA PRO A 251 -4.19 18.33 32.11
C PRO A 251 -3.33 19.59 31.86
N THR A 252 -2.66 20.10 32.90
CA THR A 252 -1.79 21.28 32.82
C THR A 252 -0.57 21.09 31.90
N SER A 253 -0.15 19.83 31.72
CA SER A 253 1.01 19.45 30.89
C SER A 253 0.62 18.98 29.49
N ARG A 254 -0.68 18.95 29.14
CA ARG A 254 -1.14 18.64 27.78
C ARG A 254 -0.70 19.74 26.78
N SER A 255 -0.54 19.33 25.53
CA SER A 255 -0.15 20.18 24.40
C SER A 255 -0.48 19.52 23.06
N THR A 256 -0.56 20.29 21.98
CA THR A 256 -0.75 19.78 20.61
C THR A 256 0.24 18.66 20.26
N GLN A 257 1.50 18.74 20.71
CA GLN A 257 2.50 17.70 20.48
C GLN A 257 2.18 16.38 21.19
N THR A 258 1.69 16.43 22.44
CA THR A 258 1.27 15.23 23.19
C THR A 258 0.04 14.57 22.56
N TYR A 259 -0.93 15.36 22.12
CA TYR A 259 -2.09 14.87 21.36
C TYR A 259 -1.67 14.25 20.02
N ASN A 260 -0.86 14.96 19.22
CA ASN A 260 -0.34 14.43 17.94
C ASN A 260 0.39 13.09 18.11
N PHE A 261 1.15 12.90 19.19
CA PHE A 261 1.80 11.63 19.50
C PHE A 261 0.78 10.49 19.75
N LEU A 262 -0.24 10.73 20.60
CA LEU A 262 -1.29 9.74 20.89
C LEU A 262 -2.20 9.48 19.68
N ILE A 263 -2.48 10.50 18.87
CA ILE A 263 -3.22 10.41 17.59
C ILE A 263 -2.43 9.56 16.59
N GLU A 264 -1.11 9.80 16.43
CA GLU A 264 -0.29 8.95 15.55
C GLU A 264 -0.25 7.50 16.05
N LEU A 265 -0.12 7.30 17.36
CA LEU A 265 -0.08 5.96 17.96
C LEU A 265 -1.42 5.22 17.77
N SER A 266 -2.56 5.85 18.07
CA SER A 266 -3.89 5.26 17.82
C SER A 266 -4.11 4.91 16.34
N ILE A 267 -3.72 5.78 15.38
CA ILE A 267 -3.76 5.47 13.93
C ILE A 267 -2.81 4.31 13.57
N ARG A 268 -1.66 4.22 14.25
CA ARG A 268 -0.69 3.13 14.05
C ARG A 268 -1.27 1.79 14.51
N HIS A 269 -1.98 1.77 15.63
CA HIS A 269 -2.68 0.60 16.21
C HIS A 269 -4.08 0.37 15.62
N ALA A 270 -4.60 1.32 14.82
CA ALA A 270 -5.93 1.32 14.20
C ALA A 270 -7.10 1.42 15.19
N GLN A 271 -6.89 2.09 16.32
CA GLN A 271 -7.92 2.44 17.30
C GLN A 271 -8.61 3.73 16.87
N TYR A 272 -9.29 3.69 15.71
CA TYR A 272 -9.82 4.87 15.03
C TYR A 272 -10.90 5.63 15.84
N GLY A 273 -11.64 4.95 16.72
CA GLY A 273 -12.54 5.63 17.67
C GLY A 273 -11.80 6.49 18.67
N THR A 274 -10.74 5.94 19.27
CA THR A 274 -9.84 6.69 20.14
C THR A 274 -9.13 7.82 19.40
N THR A 275 -8.74 7.63 18.13
CA THR A 275 -8.18 8.71 17.30
C THR A 275 -9.18 9.86 17.14
N ARG A 276 -10.45 9.57 16.86
CA ARG A 276 -11.50 10.61 16.75
C ARG A 276 -11.69 11.34 18.08
N TRP A 277 -11.86 10.58 19.17
CA TRP A 277 -12.00 11.15 20.52
C TRP A 277 -10.80 12.03 20.90
N LEU A 278 -9.56 11.65 20.55
CA LEU A 278 -8.37 12.50 20.78
C LEU A 278 -8.38 13.81 19.98
N PHE A 279 -8.92 13.82 18.74
CA PHE A 279 -9.11 15.07 18.00
C PHE A 279 -10.18 15.96 18.64
N ASP A 280 -11.29 15.36 19.07
CA ASP A 280 -12.40 16.07 19.71
C ASP A 280 -11.97 16.65 21.08
N ALA A 281 -11.26 15.87 21.90
CA ALA A 281 -10.67 16.28 23.17
C ALA A 281 -9.60 17.38 23.01
N MET A 282 -8.75 17.31 21.99
CA MET A 282 -7.79 18.38 21.70
C MET A 282 -8.48 19.71 21.36
N THR A 283 -9.64 19.65 20.68
CA THR A 283 -10.47 20.83 20.42
C THR A 283 -11.19 21.32 21.68
N GLN A 284 -11.64 20.43 22.59
CA GLN A 284 -12.20 20.81 23.90
C GLN A 284 -11.18 21.48 24.82
N ASP A 285 -9.92 21.02 24.81
CA ASP A 285 -8.79 21.64 25.52
C ASP A 285 -8.35 22.99 24.88
N ASN A 286 -9.04 23.47 23.84
CA ASN A 286 -8.74 24.70 23.09
C ASN A 286 -7.30 24.76 22.53
N LEU A 287 -6.72 23.61 22.19
CA LEU A 287 -5.37 23.54 21.64
C LEU A 287 -5.36 23.76 20.12
N PRO A 288 -4.45 24.59 19.59
CA PRO A 288 -4.39 24.89 18.16
C PRO A 288 -3.96 23.66 17.36
N ARG A 289 -4.60 23.46 16.20
CA ARG A 289 -4.25 22.42 15.22
C ARG A 289 -3.06 22.89 14.37
N ASP A 290 -1.95 22.17 14.43
CA ASP A 290 -0.75 22.44 13.64
C ASP A 290 -0.73 21.66 12.30
N SER A 291 0.32 21.85 11.50
CA SER A 291 0.51 21.15 10.23
C SER A 291 0.62 19.62 10.41
N VAL A 292 1.16 19.17 11.55
CA VAL A 292 1.23 17.75 11.93
C VAL A 292 -0.17 17.21 12.26
N THR A 293 -1.01 17.97 12.96
CA THR A 293 -2.41 17.63 13.22
C THR A 293 -3.14 17.39 11.90
N ARG A 294 -3.04 18.34 10.95
CA ARG A 294 -3.68 18.23 9.63
C ARG A 294 -3.17 17.02 8.84
N LEU A 295 -1.88 16.70 8.92
CA LEU A 295 -1.30 15.49 8.32
C LEU A 295 -1.88 14.22 8.94
N LEU A 296 -2.03 14.17 10.27
CA LEU A 296 -2.62 13.04 10.98
C LEU A 296 -4.12 12.90 10.70
N GLU A 297 -4.84 14.01 10.53
CA GLU A 297 -6.27 14.05 10.20
C GLU A 297 -6.53 13.53 8.77
N VAL A 298 -5.74 13.99 7.78
CA VAL A 298 -5.73 13.44 6.42
C VAL A 298 -5.40 11.95 6.44
N ARG A 299 -4.36 11.54 7.16
CA ARG A 299 -3.99 10.13 7.34
C ARG A 299 -5.13 9.32 7.96
N PHE A 300 -5.82 9.85 8.98
CA PHE A 300 -6.96 9.20 9.61
C PHE A 300 -8.11 8.97 8.62
N PHE A 301 -8.51 10.00 7.87
CA PHE A 301 -9.57 9.89 6.86
C PHE A 301 -9.21 8.90 5.73
N VAL A 302 -7.97 8.93 5.22
CA VAL A 302 -7.50 7.94 4.24
C VAL A 302 -7.55 6.50 4.81
N ARG A 303 -7.16 6.31 6.07
CA ARG A 303 -7.12 4.98 6.71
C ARG A 303 -8.48 4.41 7.08
N THR A 304 -9.48 5.28 7.29
CA THR A 304 -10.89 4.93 7.51
C THR A 304 -11.70 4.84 6.21
N GLY A 305 -11.08 5.07 5.06
CA GLY A 305 -11.72 5.01 3.74
C GLY A 305 -12.52 6.26 3.36
N LYS A 306 -12.57 7.29 4.23
CA LYS A 306 -13.18 8.59 3.98
C LYS A 306 -12.30 9.47 3.10
N TRP A 307 -11.88 8.93 1.95
CA TRP A 307 -10.85 9.53 1.11
C TRP A 307 -11.29 10.87 0.51
N GLU A 308 -12.57 11.05 0.21
CA GLU A 308 -13.12 12.32 -0.29
C GLU A 308 -13.05 13.44 0.77
N THR A 309 -13.29 13.13 2.04
CA THR A 309 -13.07 14.07 3.16
C THR A 309 -11.59 14.43 3.29
N ALA A 310 -10.70 13.44 3.16
CA ALA A 310 -9.25 13.67 3.16
C ALA A 310 -8.82 14.59 2.00
N TRP A 311 -9.40 14.37 0.81
CA TRP A 311 -9.16 15.18 -0.38
C TRP A 311 -9.52 16.66 -0.14
N SER A 312 -10.75 16.93 0.30
CA SER A 312 -11.22 18.29 0.57
C SER A 312 -10.42 18.97 1.68
N LEU A 313 -10.01 18.23 2.72
CA LEU A 313 -9.14 18.75 3.77
C LEU A 313 -7.74 19.14 3.25
N VAL A 314 -7.26 18.54 2.16
CA VAL A 314 -5.98 18.91 1.53
C VAL A 314 -6.14 20.07 0.54
N THR A 315 -7.16 20.05 -0.31
CA THR A 315 -7.32 21.01 -1.43
C THR A 315 -8.14 22.25 -1.11
N GLY A 316 -9.01 22.18 -0.10
CA GLY A 316 -10.05 23.18 0.15
C GLY A 316 -11.23 23.13 -0.83
N LEU A 317 -11.30 22.11 -1.71
CA LEU A 317 -12.34 21.95 -2.72
C LEU A 317 -13.16 20.68 -2.48
N SER A 318 -14.46 20.71 -2.77
CA SER A 318 -15.24 19.47 -2.85
C SER A 318 -14.79 18.61 -4.05
N PRO A 319 -14.98 17.27 -4.02
CA PRO A 319 -14.72 16.43 -5.19
C PRO A 319 -15.52 16.84 -6.43
N GLU A 320 -16.71 17.41 -6.21
CA GLU A 320 -17.64 17.88 -7.25
C GLU A 320 -17.19 19.19 -7.88
N GLU A 321 -16.64 20.13 -7.09
CA GLU A 321 -15.95 21.33 -7.61
C GLU A 321 -14.69 20.95 -8.41
N ALA A 322 -13.93 19.95 -7.96
CA ALA A 322 -12.68 19.57 -8.59
C ALA A 322 -12.86 18.85 -9.94
N LEU A 323 -13.89 17.99 -10.07
CA LEU A 323 -14.15 17.22 -11.30
C LEU A 323 -15.42 17.64 -12.04
N ASP A 324 -16.56 17.70 -11.35
CA ASP A 324 -17.87 17.72 -11.99
C ASP A 324 -18.22 19.10 -12.56
N GLN A 325 -17.86 20.19 -11.86
CA GLN A 325 -18.05 21.56 -12.39
C GLN A 325 -17.18 21.86 -13.63
N PRO A 326 -15.85 21.57 -13.66
CA PRO A 326 -15.03 21.79 -14.85
C PRO A 326 -15.51 20.97 -16.05
N LEU A 327 -15.83 19.68 -15.84
CA LEU A 327 -16.32 18.81 -16.90
C LEU A 327 -17.66 19.28 -17.49
N ARG A 328 -18.61 19.72 -16.66
CA ARG A 328 -19.89 20.31 -17.12
C ARG A 328 -19.69 21.61 -17.90
N ASN A 329 -18.70 22.41 -17.51
CA ASN A 329 -18.40 23.72 -18.10
C ASN A 329 -17.39 23.66 -19.26
N GLY A 330 -16.91 22.47 -19.66
CA GLY A 330 -15.90 22.30 -20.70
C GLY A 330 -14.51 22.85 -20.33
N ARG A 331 -14.24 23.09 -19.05
CA ARG A 331 -12.97 23.61 -18.53
C ARG A 331 -12.06 22.47 -18.07
N ALA A 332 -10.75 22.71 -18.06
CA ALA A 332 -9.80 21.80 -17.41
C ALA A 332 -10.05 21.78 -15.90
N PRO A 333 -9.87 20.62 -15.21
CA PRO A 333 -9.92 20.55 -13.76
C PRO A 333 -8.97 21.54 -13.09
N THR A 334 -9.38 22.15 -11.99
CA THR A 334 -8.54 23.06 -11.21
C THR A 334 -7.36 22.29 -10.64
N MET A 335 -6.14 22.62 -11.06
CA MET A 335 -4.92 22.03 -10.49
C MET A 335 -4.62 22.69 -9.14
N THR A 336 -4.78 21.95 -8.04
CA THR A 336 -4.47 22.45 -6.71
C THR A 336 -3.06 22.01 -6.29
N LYS A 337 -2.24 22.96 -5.79
CA LYS A 337 -0.94 22.63 -5.21
C LYS A 337 -1.11 22.16 -3.77
N ALA A 338 -0.64 20.96 -3.46
CA ALA A 338 -0.71 20.40 -2.10
C ALA A 338 0.68 20.16 -1.51
N PRO A 339 0.92 20.47 -0.21
CA PRO A 339 2.14 20.09 0.48
C PRO A 339 2.48 18.60 0.29
N VAL A 340 3.72 18.30 -0.06
CA VAL A 340 4.16 16.95 -0.47
C VAL A 340 3.85 15.85 0.54
N GLU A 341 3.93 16.13 1.84
CA GLU A 341 3.60 15.15 2.90
C GLU A 341 2.08 14.88 2.98
N LEU A 342 1.21 15.87 2.70
CA LEU A 342 -0.24 15.64 2.60
C LEU A 342 -0.60 14.82 1.35
N TRP A 343 0.02 15.13 0.22
CA TRP A 343 -0.17 14.39 -1.04
C TRP A 343 0.25 12.92 -0.92
N LYS A 344 1.36 12.66 -0.23
CA LYS A 344 1.86 11.31 0.11
C LYS A 344 0.83 10.50 0.90
N GLU A 345 0.12 11.10 1.86
CA GLU A 345 -0.96 10.40 2.58
C GLU A 345 -2.16 10.11 1.67
N LEU A 346 -2.55 11.02 0.76
CA LEU A 346 -3.64 10.78 -0.21
C LEU A 346 -3.39 9.59 -1.15
N ILE A 347 -2.12 9.31 -1.51
CA ILE A 347 -1.71 8.13 -2.29
C ILE A 347 -1.80 6.84 -1.44
N GLY A 348 -1.73 6.96 -0.11
CA GLY A 348 -1.80 5.83 0.81
C GLY A 348 -3.10 5.03 0.67
N THR A 349 -3.01 3.70 0.69
CA THR A 349 -4.19 2.84 0.78
C THR A 349 -4.63 2.68 2.24
N GLY A 350 -5.90 2.36 2.45
CA GLY A 350 -6.40 1.80 3.69
C GLY A 350 -5.55 0.59 4.14
N LYS A 351 -5.50 0.36 5.46
CA LYS A 351 -4.81 -0.81 6.02
C LYS A 351 -5.75 -2.02 5.90
N GLN A 352 -5.67 -2.75 4.80
CA GLN A 352 -6.51 -3.93 4.50
C GLN A 352 -6.57 -5.03 5.59
N GLY A 353 -5.62 -5.06 6.54
CA GLY A 353 -5.61 -5.99 7.69
C GLY A 353 -5.82 -5.36 9.06
N ALA A 354 -6.06 -4.04 9.14
CA ALA A 354 -6.38 -3.36 10.40
C ALA A 354 -7.87 -3.46 10.76
N ILE A 355 -8.71 -3.56 9.72
CA ILE A 355 -10.16 -3.74 9.84
C ILE A 355 -10.43 -5.21 10.16
N ARG A 356 -10.11 -5.63 11.39
CA ARG A 356 -10.80 -6.79 11.96
C ARG A 356 -12.25 -6.35 12.08
N ARG A 357 -13.14 -7.04 11.37
CA ARG A 357 -14.58 -6.84 11.55
C ARG A 357 -14.88 -7.14 13.02
N LEU A 358 -15.13 -6.11 13.81
CA LEU A 358 -16.02 -6.25 14.96
C LEU A 358 -17.43 -6.40 14.37
N SER A 359 -17.74 -7.60 13.90
CA SER A 359 -19.14 -8.07 13.78
C SER A 359 -19.76 -8.23 15.17
N ASP A 360 -18.91 -8.33 16.19
CA ASP A 360 -19.24 -8.62 17.57
C ASP A 360 -19.02 -7.35 18.40
N ILE A 361 -19.68 -6.25 18.02
CA ILE A 361 -19.71 -5.04 18.85
C ILE A 361 -20.52 -5.40 20.11
N GLN A 362 -19.86 -5.41 21.26
CA GLN A 362 -20.55 -5.53 22.54
C GLN A 362 -21.39 -4.28 22.77
N TRP A 363 -22.67 -4.50 23.02
CA TRP A 363 -23.60 -3.45 23.47
C TRP A 363 -23.15 -2.94 24.84
N GLY A 364 -22.96 -1.62 24.95
CA GLY A 364 -22.82 -0.94 26.23
C GLY A 364 -24.16 -0.31 26.61
N THR A 365 -24.63 -0.58 27.82
CA THR A 365 -25.72 0.18 28.44
C THR A 365 -25.14 1.41 29.14
N ASP A 366 -25.86 2.53 29.13
CA ASP A 366 -25.60 3.66 30.04
C ASP A 366 -25.98 3.31 31.49
N GLU A 367 -25.80 4.27 32.39
CA GLU A 367 -26.16 4.13 33.81
C GLU A 367 -27.69 3.98 34.01
N ASP A 368 -28.49 4.44 33.05
CA ASP A 368 -29.95 4.30 33.01
C ASP A 368 -30.43 2.98 32.36
N GLY A 369 -29.50 2.14 31.88
CA GLY A 369 -29.78 0.87 31.22
C GLY A 369 -30.14 0.97 29.73
N ASN A 370 -30.15 2.16 29.12
CA ASN A 370 -30.36 2.32 27.69
C ASN A 370 -29.11 1.92 26.90
N GLU A 371 -29.33 1.32 25.74
CA GLU A 371 -28.26 0.85 24.85
C GLU A 371 -27.56 2.03 24.15
N ILE A 372 -26.39 2.48 24.64
CA ILE A 372 -25.60 3.51 23.96
C ILE A 372 -25.04 2.93 22.66
N ARG A 373 -25.77 3.16 21.57
CA ARG A 373 -25.29 2.92 20.22
C ARG A 373 -24.33 4.04 19.81
N LEU A 374 -23.08 3.94 20.24
CA LEU A 374 -21.99 4.67 19.58
C LEU A 374 -22.08 4.35 18.08
N PRO A 375 -22.26 5.36 17.20
CA PRO A 375 -22.48 5.10 15.79
C PRO A 375 -21.28 4.34 15.24
N PRO A 376 -21.47 3.12 14.70
CA PRO A 376 -20.35 2.29 14.28
C PRO A 376 -19.53 3.08 13.26
N ILE A 377 -18.22 3.17 13.50
CA ILE A 377 -17.32 3.87 12.59
C ILE A 377 -17.33 3.08 11.29
N GLU A 378 -18.08 3.59 10.31
CA GLU A 378 -18.14 2.99 8.99
C GLU A 378 -16.77 3.13 8.33
N ILE A 379 -16.02 2.03 8.34
CA ILE A 379 -14.73 1.95 7.67
C ILE A 379 -15.01 1.51 6.23
N VAL A 380 -15.04 2.49 5.34
CA VAL A 380 -15.20 2.27 3.91
C VAL A 380 -13.96 1.50 3.40
N ARG A 381 -14.18 0.48 2.57
CA ARG A 381 -13.08 -0.30 1.97
C ARG A 381 -12.39 0.54 0.90
N ASP A 382 -11.07 0.36 0.72
CA ASP A 382 -10.39 0.88 -0.47
C ASP A 382 -11.16 0.44 -1.73
N PRO A 383 -11.43 1.36 -2.67
CA PRO A 383 -12.18 1.01 -3.87
C PRO A 383 -11.37 0.03 -4.74
N ILE A 384 -12.05 -1.00 -5.24
CA ILE A 384 -11.43 -2.07 -6.04
C ILE A 384 -11.03 -1.49 -7.40
N LEU A 385 -9.89 -1.95 -7.95
CA LEU A 385 -9.42 -1.55 -9.28
C LEU A 385 -10.55 -1.71 -10.32
N GLY A 386 -10.81 -0.66 -11.09
CA GLY A 386 -11.87 -0.62 -12.10
C GLY A 386 -13.26 -0.26 -11.60
N THR A 387 -13.48 -0.06 -10.29
CA THR A 387 -14.72 0.53 -9.78
C THR A 387 -14.77 2.03 -10.04
N GLU A 388 -15.98 2.60 -10.15
CA GLU A 388 -16.18 4.04 -10.33
C GLU A 388 -15.50 4.87 -9.23
N ALA A 389 -15.59 4.46 -7.97
CA ALA A 389 -14.91 5.12 -6.86
C ALA A 389 -13.37 5.08 -6.98
N TYR A 390 -12.80 4.00 -7.55
CA TYR A 390 -11.36 3.95 -7.85
C TYR A 390 -11.00 4.91 -8.99
N GLU A 391 -11.83 4.97 -10.02
CA GLU A 391 -11.66 5.89 -11.16
C GLU A 391 -11.79 7.36 -10.74
N ARG A 392 -12.79 7.71 -9.92
CA ARG A 392 -12.96 9.06 -9.35
C ARG A 392 -11.75 9.45 -8.50
N ARG A 393 -11.29 8.56 -7.60
CA ARG A 393 -10.07 8.76 -6.80
C ARG A 393 -8.83 8.93 -7.67
N ARG A 394 -8.69 8.15 -8.76
CA ARG A 394 -7.61 8.27 -9.74
C ARG A 394 -7.62 9.64 -10.43
N LEU A 395 -8.81 10.06 -10.91
CA LEU A 395 -8.99 11.34 -11.59
C LEU A 395 -8.69 12.51 -10.66
N LEU A 396 -9.19 12.47 -9.43
CA LEU A 396 -8.89 13.46 -8.38
C LEU A 396 -7.38 13.50 -8.13
N LEU A 397 -6.69 12.38 -7.87
CA LEU A 397 -5.22 12.38 -7.70
C LEU A 397 -4.43 12.99 -8.87
N GLY A 398 -4.97 12.97 -10.10
CA GLY A 398 -4.39 13.68 -11.25
C GLY A 398 -4.57 15.20 -11.25
N CYS A 399 -5.39 15.75 -10.34
CA CYS A 399 -5.71 17.17 -10.18
C CYS A 399 -4.95 17.84 -9.02
N ILE A 400 -4.11 17.11 -8.27
CA ILE A 400 -3.15 17.73 -7.34
C ILE A 400 -1.74 17.68 -7.92
N GLU A 401 -1.09 18.83 -7.91
CA GLU A 401 0.35 18.95 -8.06
C GLU A 401 1.03 18.93 -6.66
N PRO A 402 1.95 18.00 -6.37
CA PRO A 402 2.72 18.04 -5.13
C PRO A 402 3.65 19.26 -5.12
N ALA A 403 3.46 20.14 -4.15
CA ALA A 403 4.32 21.27 -3.87
C ALA A 403 5.58 20.78 -3.13
N PHE A 404 6.68 20.70 -3.87
CA PHE A 404 8.01 20.48 -3.31
C PHE A 404 8.57 21.79 -2.73
N SER A 405 9.25 21.71 -1.59
CA SER A 405 10.09 22.80 -1.09
C SER A 405 11.23 23.07 -2.07
N LYS A 406 11.43 24.34 -2.47
CA LYS A 406 12.27 24.74 -3.62
C LYS A 406 13.76 24.38 -3.52
N SER A 407 14.26 23.97 -2.35
CA SER A 407 15.69 23.81 -2.03
C SER A 407 16.15 22.38 -1.72
N GLY A 408 15.23 21.41 -1.59
CA GLY A 408 15.57 20.08 -1.06
C GLY A 408 15.69 18.97 -2.13
N PRO A 409 16.65 18.03 -2.01
CA PRO A 409 16.66 16.83 -2.83
C PRO A 409 15.43 15.96 -2.53
N VAL A 410 14.80 15.42 -3.58
CA VAL A 410 13.56 14.67 -3.41
C VAL A 410 13.82 13.32 -2.73
N ARG A 411 13.22 13.13 -1.56
CA ARG A 411 13.33 11.92 -0.72
C ARG A 411 12.99 10.65 -1.53
N PRO A 412 13.85 9.61 -1.59
CA PRO A 412 13.58 8.42 -2.41
C PRO A 412 12.29 7.67 -2.00
N GLN A 413 11.93 7.74 -0.70
CA GLN A 413 10.66 7.20 -0.22
C GLN A 413 9.44 7.79 -0.93
N LEU A 414 9.47 9.08 -1.31
CA LEU A 414 8.39 9.69 -2.08
C LEU A 414 8.34 9.11 -3.49
N ILE A 415 9.47 9.07 -4.20
CA ILE A 415 9.59 8.49 -5.55
C ILE A 415 9.02 7.08 -5.59
N LYS A 416 9.31 6.26 -4.55
CA LYS A 416 8.75 4.92 -4.37
C LYS A 416 7.21 4.93 -4.41
N TYR A 417 6.54 5.89 -3.76
CA TYR A 417 5.08 6.02 -3.79
C TYR A 417 4.57 6.47 -5.17
N ILE A 418 5.26 7.41 -5.84
CA ILE A 418 4.88 7.85 -7.21
C ILE A 418 4.97 6.66 -8.18
N VAL A 419 6.08 5.94 -8.17
CA VAL A 419 6.30 4.74 -8.98
C VAL A 419 5.26 3.65 -8.65
N LEU A 420 4.97 3.41 -7.36
CA LEU A 420 3.94 2.46 -6.94
C LEU A 420 2.55 2.82 -7.48
N TRP A 421 2.19 4.11 -7.48
CA TRP A 421 0.94 4.63 -8.03
C TRP A 421 0.89 4.51 -9.56
N MET A 422 1.94 4.94 -10.28
CA MET A 422 2.02 4.81 -11.74
C MET A 422 1.88 3.35 -12.21
N ILE A 423 2.44 2.39 -11.46
CA ILE A 423 2.25 0.96 -11.78
C ILE A 423 0.83 0.48 -11.44
N ALA A 424 0.21 0.96 -10.35
CA ALA A 424 -1.20 0.66 -10.05
C ALA A 424 -2.14 1.17 -11.15
N ASP A 425 -1.73 2.28 -11.78
CA ASP A 425 -2.41 2.95 -12.87
C ASP A 425 -2.12 2.34 -14.27
N GLY A 426 -1.32 1.27 -14.33
CA GLY A 426 -0.94 0.61 -15.59
C GLY A 426 0.13 1.34 -16.41
N ARG A 427 0.52 2.57 -16.04
CA ARG A 427 1.60 3.39 -16.65
C ARG A 427 2.99 2.90 -16.22
N ARG A 428 3.25 1.62 -16.46
CA ARG A 428 4.50 0.95 -16.10
C ARG A 428 5.73 1.44 -16.89
N PRO A 429 5.71 1.63 -18.23
CA PRO A 429 6.90 2.09 -18.95
C PRO A 429 7.25 3.55 -18.60
N GLU A 430 6.25 4.38 -18.30
CA GLU A 430 6.45 5.72 -17.74
C GLU A 430 7.08 5.65 -16.35
N ALA A 431 6.63 4.72 -15.48
CA ALA A 431 7.22 4.52 -14.16
C ALA A 431 8.68 4.03 -14.20
N GLU A 432 9.02 3.15 -15.16
CA GLU A 432 10.39 2.69 -15.41
C GLU A 432 11.28 3.85 -15.89
N THR A 433 10.78 4.68 -16.81
CA THR A 433 11.49 5.88 -17.31
C THR A 433 11.68 6.94 -16.21
N PHE A 434 10.64 7.19 -15.41
CA PHE A 434 10.65 8.15 -14.30
C PHE A 434 11.65 7.74 -13.21
N ALA A 435 11.62 6.46 -12.79
CA ALA A 435 12.59 5.93 -11.83
C ALA A 435 14.03 6.01 -12.37
N LYS A 436 14.24 5.68 -13.66
CA LYS A 436 15.55 5.79 -14.31
C LYS A 436 16.07 7.23 -14.29
N SER A 437 15.23 8.21 -14.64
CA SER A 437 15.58 9.64 -14.63
C SER A 437 15.96 10.11 -13.22
N TYR A 438 15.17 9.75 -12.21
CA TYR A 438 15.49 10.05 -10.81
C TYR A 438 16.83 9.45 -10.37
N LEU A 439 17.06 8.16 -10.63
CA LEU A 439 18.32 7.50 -10.24
C LEU A 439 19.56 8.09 -10.94
N SER A 440 19.42 8.61 -12.17
CA SER A 440 20.51 9.30 -12.87
C SER A 440 20.80 10.73 -12.39
N GLN A 441 19.91 11.32 -11.58
CA GLN A 441 20.10 12.66 -10.98
C GLN A 441 20.66 12.59 -9.55
N LEU A 442 20.92 11.39 -9.02
CA LEU A 442 21.46 11.20 -7.67
C LEU A 442 22.97 11.49 -7.60
N PRO A 443 23.49 11.91 -6.43
CA PRO A 443 24.93 12.02 -6.21
C PRO A 443 25.62 10.66 -6.35
N SER A 444 26.75 10.63 -7.07
CA SER A 444 27.49 9.40 -7.42
C SER A 444 27.81 8.48 -6.23
N PHE A 445 27.95 9.04 -5.03
CA PHE A 445 28.03 8.31 -3.77
C PHE A 445 26.74 8.48 -2.96
N LEU A 446 26.15 7.36 -2.53
CA LEU A 446 24.95 7.34 -1.70
C LEU A 446 25.25 6.72 -0.33
N GLN A 447 24.76 7.35 0.72
CA GLN A 447 24.77 6.79 2.07
C GLN A 447 23.89 5.52 2.16
N GLY A 448 24.14 4.69 3.19
CA GLY A 448 23.52 3.37 3.33
C GLY A 448 21.98 3.37 3.37
N GLU A 449 21.36 4.33 4.08
CA GLU A 449 19.89 4.44 4.10
C GLU A 449 19.33 4.86 2.73
N THR A 450 19.85 5.94 2.15
CA THR A 450 19.41 6.44 0.83
C THR A 450 19.56 5.35 -0.25
N THR A 451 20.65 4.59 -0.20
CA THR A 451 20.89 3.40 -1.05
C THR A 451 19.78 2.36 -0.87
N ALA A 452 19.45 2.00 0.37
CA ALA A 452 18.38 1.05 0.64
C ALA A 452 17.00 1.55 0.17
N GLN A 453 16.70 2.84 0.37
CA GLN A 453 15.46 3.46 -0.10
C GLN A 453 15.38 3.54 -1.65
N CYS A 454 16.51 3.73 -2.34
CA CYS A 454 16.57 3.69 -3.80
C CYS A 454 16.40 2.26 -4.35
N MET A 455 17.01 1.27 -3.71
CA MET A 455 16.78 -0.15 -4.03
C MET A 455 15.30 -0.54 -3.84
N ASP A 456 14.63 0.04 -2.85
CA ASP A 456 13.20 -0.11 -2.61
C ASP A 456 12.32 0.40 -3.78
N ILE A 457 12.77 1.41 -4.55
CA ILE A 457 12.10 1.86 -5.79
C ILE A 457 12.24 0.78 -6.87
N ILE A 458 13.45 0.24 -7.05
CA ILE A 458 13.71 -0.86 -7.99
C ILE A 458 12.87 -2.10 -7.62
N HIS A 459 12.75 -2.42 -6.32
CA HIS A 459 11.92 -3.52 -5.85
C HIS A 459 10.44 -3.33 -6.20
N VAL A 460 9.90 -2.11 -6.11
CA VAL A 460 8.50 -1.83 -6.51
C VAL A 460 8.28 -2.12 -8.00
N LEU A 461 9.22 -1.73 -8.86
CA LEU A 461 9.19 -2.07 -10.28
C LEU A 461 9.24 -3.59 -10.51
N LEU A 462 10.12 -4.32 -9.83
CA LEU A 462 10.26 -5.77 -9.98
C LEU A 462 9.07 -6.57 -9.43
N CYS A 463 8.40 -6.08 -8.38
CA CYS A 463 7.28 -6.76 -7.71
C CYS A 463 6.04 -6.93 -8.60
N ARG A 464 5.69 -5.91 -9.40
CA ARG A 464 4.37 -5.76 -10.03
C ARG A 464 4.40 -6.01 -11.55
N ASN A 465 4.95 -7.14 -11.97
CA ASN A 465 4.70 -7.65 -13.32
C ASN A 465 3.54 -8.65 -13.27
N PRO A 466 2.43 -8.45 -14.02
CA PRO A 466 1.31 -9.39 -14.07
C PRO A 466 1.65 -10.67 -14.85
N GLN A 467 2.73 -10.65 -15.62
CA GLN A 467 3.24 -11.79 -16.37
C GLN A 467 4.06 -12.71 -15.44
N ASP A 468 3.79 -14.02 -15.52
CA ASP A 468 4.63 -15.08 -14.98
C ASP A 468 5.52 -15.68 -16.09
N GLY A 469 6.48 -16.52 -15.71
CA GLY A 469 7.26 -17.33 -16.65
C GLY A 469 8.64 -16.76 -17.01
N SER A 470 9.25 -17.32 -18.06
CA SER A 470 10.60 -17.00 -18.52
C SER A 470 10.70 -15.59 -19.11
N ALA A 471 9.70 -15.16 -19.90
CA ALA A 471 9.64 -13.82 -20.46
C ALA A 471 9.63 -12.73 -19.36
N ALA A 472 8.80 -12.91 -18.32
CA ALA A 472 8.74 -12.01 -17.17
C ALA A 472 10.04 -11.99 -16.35
N PHE A 473 10.68 -13.16 -16.16
CA PHE A 473 12.00 -13.27 -15.53
C PHE A 473 13.09 -12.51 -16.33
N ASN A 474 13.15 -12.70 -17.64
CA ASN A 474 14.11 -12.03 -18.52
C ASN A 474 13.86 -10.51 -18.56
N LYS A 475 12.59 -10.08 -18.62
CA LYS A 475 12.19 -8.66 -18.51
C LYS A 475 12.64 -8.06 -17.18
N ASN A 476 12.40 -8.76 -16.06
CA ASN A 476 12.86 -8.32 -14.73
C ASN A 476 14.39 -8.21 -14.65
N ARG A 477 15.16 -9.15 -15.25
CA ARG A 477 16.63 -9.05 -15.34
C ARG A 477 17.07 -7.84 -16.17
N LYS A 478 16.43 -7.58 -17.32
CA LYS A 478 16.73 -6.43 -18.18
C LYS A 478 16.49 -5.10 -17.46
N ILE A 479 15.34 -4.95 -16.80
CA ILE A 479 14.99 -3.77 -16.00
C ILE A 479 16.02 -3.55 -14.88
N LEU A 480 16.36 -4.61 -14.12
CA LEU A 480 17.35 -4.51 -13.06
C LEU A 480 18.71 -4.05 -13.60
N SER A 481 19.22 -4.69 -14.67
CA SER A 481 20.50 -4.31 -15.28
C SER A 481 20.50 -2.86 -15.76
N GLN A 482 19.39 -2.39 -16.37
CA GLN A 482 19.26 -1.00 -16.82
C GLN A 482 19.24 0.02 -15.68
N LEU A 483 18.67 -0.31 -14.51
CA LEU A 483 18.58 0.58 -13.35
C LEU A 483 19.82 0.54 -12.45
N LEU A 484 20.56 -0.58 -12.40
CA LEU A 484 21.88 -0.62 -11.76
C LEU A 484 22.91 0.15 -12.58
N LYS A 485 22.86 0.07 -13.92
CA LYS A 485 23.72 0.85 -14.81
C LYS A 485 23.56 2.37 -14.70
N THR A 486 22.45 2.87 -14.16
CA THR A 486 22.32 4.32 -13.90
C THR A 486 23.02 4.80 -12.64
N HIS A 487 23.40 3.93 -11.71
CA HIS A 487 24.01 4.38 -10.46
C HIS A 487 24.93 3.32 -9.80
N PRO A 488 26.27 3.54 -9.74
CA PRO A 488 27.24 2.50 -9.40
C PRO A 488 27.21 2.06 -7.92
N SER A 489 26.73 2.90 -7.01
CA SER A 489 26.62 2.53 -5.58
C SER A 489 25.46 1.57 -5.28
N LEU A 490 24.50 1.39 -6.20
CA LEU A 490 23.34 0.53 -5.98
C LEU A 490 23.73 -0.93 -6.13
N LYS A 491 23.56 -1.71 -5.06
CA LYS A 491 23.86 -3.15 -5.03
C LYS A 491 22.60 -3.97 -4.81
N PRO A 492 22.33 -5.04 -5.60
CA PRO A 492 21.27 -5.98 -5.33
C PRO A 492 21.32 -6.56 -3.90
N SER A 493 20.16 -6.68 -3.28
CA SER A 493 20.00 -7.41 -2.02
C SER A 493 19.33 -8.76 -2.26
N SER A 494 19.27 -9.61 -1.25
CA SER A 494 18.53 -10.87 -1.30
C SER A 494 17.05 -10.68 -1.67
N THR A 495 16.45 -9.53 -1.29
CA THR A 495 15.10 -9.18 -1.74
C THR A 495 15.06 -8.91 -3.24
N THR A 496 16.06 -8.25 -3.83
CA THR A 496 16.17 -8.11 -5.30
C THR A 496 16.15 -9.48 -5.96
N LEU A 497 17.04 -10.39 -5.56
CA LEU A 497 17.14 -11.72 -6.16
C LEU A 497 15.85 -12.54 -5.96
N ARG A 498 15.23 -12.48 -4.77
CA ARG A 498 13.93 -13.12 -4.49
C ARG A 498 12.81 -12.61 -5.40
N LEU A 499 12.84 -11.34 -5.81
CA LEU A 499 11.90 -10.74 -6.77
C LEU A 499 12.23 -11.12 -8.22
N ILE A 500 13.50 -11.21 -8.60
CA ILE A 500 13.92 -11.75 -9.91
C ILE A 500 13.45 -13.21 -10.06
N LEU A 501 13.62 -14.05 -9.03
CA LEU A 501 13.16 -15.44 -9.00
C LEU A 501 11.62 -15.59 -8.83
N ALA A 502 10.87 -14.49 -8.71
CA ALA A 502 9.43 -14.52 -8.46
C ALA A 502 8.60 -15.12 -9.62
N PRO A 503 8.83 -14.76 -10.91
CA PRO A 503 8.01 -15.25 -12.05
C PRO A 503 8.32 -16.69 -12.47
N LEU A 504 9.46 -17.26 -12.05
CA LEU A 504 9.90 -18.61 -12.43
C LEU A 504 8.94 -19.73 -11.97
N LYS A 505 7.93 -19.46 -11.13
CA LYS A 505 6.95 -20.45 -10.65
C LYS A 505 6.32 -21.29 -11.76
N LYS A 506 6.01 -20.70 -12.92
CA LYS A 506 5.33 -21.39 -14.03
C LYS A 506 6.29 -22.08 -15.01
N VAL A 507 7.60 -21.78 -14.97
CA VAL A 507 8.60 -22.38 -15.87
C VAL A 507 8.80 -23.87 -15.54
N THR A 508 9.09 -24.69 -16.56
CA THR A 508 9.46 -26.12 -16.43
C THR A 508 10.81 -26.26 -15.75
N ASN A 509 11.87 -25.74 -16.38
CA ASN A 509 13.26 -25.75 -15.90
C ASN A 509 13.56 -24.71 -14.80
N CYS A 510 12.57 -24.40 -13.96
CA CYS A 510 12.59 -23.30 -13.01
C CYS A 510 13.69 -23.39 -11.94
N ALA A 511 14.08 -24.59 -11.53
CA ALA A 511 15.09 -24.82 -10.49
C ALA A 511 16.51 -24.65 -11.03
N THR A 512 16.80 -25.23 -12.19
CA THR A 512 18.11 -25.10 -12.86
C THR A 512 18.41 -23.63 -13.18
N VAL A 513 17.41 -22.91 -13.70
CA VAL A 513 17.52 -21.46 -13.95
C VAL A 513 17.72 -20.69 -12.65
N ALA A 514 16.92 -20.96 -11.61
CA ALA A 514 17.03 -20.27 -10.34
C ALA A 514 18.38 -20.49 -9.63
N LEU A 515 18.92 -21.71 -9.66
CA LEU A 515 20.22 -22.04 -9.10
C LEU A 515 21.35 -21.33 -9.88
N ARG A 516 21.28 -21.32 -11.21
CA ARG A 516 22.26 -20.62 -12.06
C ARG A 516 22.25 -19.12 -11.75
N THR A 517 21.07 -18.49 -11.73
CA THR A 517 20.94 -17.06 -11.41
C THR A 517 21.35 -16.73 -9.99
N MET A 518 21.11 -17.61 -9.00
CA MET A 518 21.63 -17.40 -7.64
C MET A 518 23.17 -17.37 -7.63
N LYS A 519 23.83 -18.32 -8.31
CA LYS A 519 25.29 -18.35 -8.43
C LYS A 519 25.86 -17.14 -9.20
N GLU A 520 25.20 -16.72 -10.28
CA GLU A 520 25.56 -15.49 -11.01
C GLU A 520 25.53 -14.28 -10.06
N PHE A 521 24.46 -14.13 -9.28
CA PHE A 521 24.33 -13.03 -8.31
C PHE A 521 25.35 -13.11 -7.15
N GLN A 522 25.69 -14.32 -6.66
CA GLN A 522 26.76 -14.50 -5.67
C GLN A 522 28.13 -14.12 -6.23
N LYS A 523 28.43 -14.51 -7.48
CA LYS A 523 29.71 -14.17 -8.14
C LYS A 523 29.85 -12.65 -8.34
N GLU A 524 28.77 -11.96 -8.71
CA GLU A 524 28.81 -10.53 -9.04
C GLU A 524 28.72 -9.60 -7.82
N TRP A 525 27.99 -10.01 -6.77
CA TRP A 525 27.70 -9.13 -5.62
C TRP A 525 28.03 -9.71 -4.24
N GLY A 526 28.43 -10.98 -4.13
CA GLY A 526 28.78 -11.65 -2.87
C GLY A 526 27.66 -12.47 -2.23
N ASP A 527 28.03 -13.30 -1.25
CA ASP A 527 27.15 -14.30 -0.63
C ASP A 527 25.96 -13.74 0.15
N GLN A 528 26.03 -12.48 0.60
CA GLN A 528 24.94 -11.82 1.31
C GLN A 528 23.66 -11.66 0.46
N VAL A 529 23.76 -11.82 -0.85
CA VAL A 529 22.61 -11.83 -1.77
C VAL A 529 21.86 -13.18 -1.74
N ALA A 530 22.52 -14.28 -1.37
CA ALA A 530 21.96 -15.63 -1.30
C ALA A 530 21.54 -16.02 0.13
N ASP A 531 20.66 -15.21 0.74
CA ASP A 531 20.16 -15.44 2.10
C ASP A 531 19.23 -16.68 2.24
N SER A 532 18.88 -17.00 3.50
CA SER A 532 17.91 -18.05 3.86
C SER A 532 16.62 -17.98 3.05
N SER A 533 16.11 -16.77 2.79
CA SER A 533 14.85 -16.53 2.09
C SER A 533 14.94 -16.87 0.60
N VAL A 534 16.10 -16.61 -0.02
CA VAL A 534 16.45 -16.97 -1.40
C VAL A 534 16.68 -18.46 -1.52
N ARG A 535 17.49 -19.09 -0.66
CA ARG A 535 17.73 -20.55 -0.69
C ARG A 535 16.44 -21.34 -0.54
N ARG A 536 15.60 -20.95 0.43
CA ARG A 536 14.24 -21.49 0.60
C ARG A 536 13.37 -21.31 -0.66
N ARG A 537 13.56 -20.23 -1.41
CA ARG A 537 12.86 -19.99 -2.67
C ARG A 537 13.38 -20.90 -3.80
N VAL A 538 14.70 -21.11 -3.90
CA VAL A 538 15.32 -22.07 -4.83
C VAL A 538 14.84 -23.49 -4.53
N ILE A 539 14.83 -23.93 -3.26
CA ILE A 539 14.29 -25.24 -2.87
C ILE A 539 12.83 -25.42 -3.30
N ARG A 540 11.98 -24.41 -3.14
CA ARG A 540 10.57 -24.50 -3.60
C ARG A 540 10.43 -24.65 -5.12
N LEU A 541 11.38 -24.14 -5.91
CA LEU A 541 11.41 -24.33 -7.36
C LEU A 541 12.00 -25.72 -7.72
N ALA A 542 13.04 -26.16 -7.02
CA ALA A 542 13.62 -27.51 -7.13
C ALA A 542 12.60 -28.61 -6.81
N GLU A 543 11.87 -28.48 -5.71
CA GLU A 543 10.79 -29.38 -5.32
C GLU A 543 9.63 -29.40 -6.34
N LYS A 544 9.40 -28.30 -7.07
CA LYS A 544 8.38 -28.21 -8.13
C LYS A 544 8.86 -28.88 -9.42
N GLN A 545 10.16 -28.82 -9.73
CA GLN A 545 10.76 -29.48 -10.90
C GLN A 545 11.12 -30.97 -10.65
N GLY A 546 11.08 -31.44 -9.39
CA GLY A 546 11.52 -32.79 -9.02
C GLY A 546 13.04 -32.96 -8.88
N ARG A 547 13.80 -31.85 -8.85
CA ARG A 547 15.27 -31.83 -8.74
C ARG A 547 15.71 -31.92 -7.27
N MET A 548 15.64 -33.12 -6.70
CA MET A 548 15.99 -33.38 -5.29
C MET A 548 17.48 -33.12 -4.99
N ASP A 549 18.36 -33.30 -5.97
CA ASP A 549 19.78 -32.94 -5.92
C ASP A 549 20.00 -31.47 -5.53
N ILE A 550 19.21 -30.55 -6.10
CA ILE A 550 19.26 -29.12 -5.77
C ILE A 550 18.68 -28.87 -4.38
N VAL A 551 17.64 -29.63 -3.98
CA VAL A 551 17.02 -29.51 -2.64
C VAL A 551 18.03 -29.88 -1.55
N GLU A 552 18.70 -31.02 -1.69
CA GLU A 552 19.71 -31.51 -0.74
C GLU A 552 20.89 -30.56 -0.66
N LYS A 553 21.45 -30.14 -1.81
CA LYS A 553 22.56 -29.16 -1.83
C LYS A 553 22.19 -27.83 -1.13
N MET A 554 20.98 -27.29 -1.34
CA MET A 554 20.54 -26.08 -0.67
C MET A 554 20.27 -26.29 0.84
N LEU A 555 19.89 -27.51 1.26
CA LEU A 555 19.72 -27.85 2.67
C LEU A 555 21.05 -28.03 3.41
N LEU A 556 22.09 -28.52 2.73
CA LEU A 556 23.46 -28.58 3.27
C LEU A 556 24.02 -27.17 3.46
N LEU A 557 23.97 -26.31 2.43
CA LEU A 557 24.41 -24.91 2.53
C LEU A 557 23.70 -24.13 3.66
N GLU A 558 22.40 -24.38 3.90
CA GLU A 558 21.66 -23.75 5.00
C GLU A 558 22.03 -24.30 6.39
N GLN A 559 22.62 -25.49 6.49
CA GLN A 559 23.18 -26.04 7.73
C GLN A 559 24.60 -25.54 7.96
N GLU A 560 25.41 -25.47 6.91
CA GLU A 560 26.79 -25.00 6.91
C GLU A 560 26.88 -23.50 7.24
N THR A 561 25.98 -22.66 6.71
CA THR A 561 26.05 -21.24 7.04
C THR A 561 25.73 -21.00 8.51
N PRO A 562 26.68 -20.50 9.30
CA PRO A 562 26.47 -20.32 10.73
C PRO A 562 25.38 -19.26 10.96
N LYS A 563 24.63 -19.40 12.04
CA LYS A 563 23.54 -18.48 12.42
C LYS A 563 24.05 -17.12 12.94
N THR A 564 25.24 -16.69 12.54
CA THR A 564 25.93 -15.46 12.98
C THR A 564 25.05 -14.21 12.85
N SER A 565 24.14 -14.18 11.87
CA SER A 565 23.16 -13.10 11.69
C SER A 565 22.21 -12.88 12.88
N ALA A 566 21.89 -13.93 13.65
CA ALA A 566 20.98 -13.82 14.79
C ALA A 566 21.61 -13.08 15.99
N THR A 567 22.93 -13.19 16.15
CA THR A 567 23.68 -12.53 17.22
C THR A 567 24.24 -11.17 16.77
N SER A 568 24.76 -11.08 15.54
CA SER A 568 25.29 -9.82 14.98
C SER A 568 24.23 -8.71 14.92
N CYS A 569 22.98 -9.05 14.61
CA CYS A 569 21.89 -8.06 14.59
C CYS A 569 21.49 -7.53 16.00
N ARG A 570 21.98 -8.14 17.09
CA ARG A 570 21.82 -7.63 18.47
C ARG A 570 22.99 -6.74 18.94
N LEU A 571 24.18 -6.90 18.37
CA LEU A 571 25.40 -6.17 18.80
C LEU A 571 25.75 -5.00 17.87
N ALA A 572 25.33 -5.03 16.61
CA ALA A 572 25.51 -3.92 15.67
C ALA A 572 24.38 -2.86 15.74
N GLN A 573 23.41 -3.03 16.64
CA GLN A 573 22.50 -1.96 17.04
C GLN A 573 23.20 -1.15 18.13
N GLY A 574 23.93 -0.11 17.73
CA GLY A 574 24.40 0.92 18.65
C GLY A 574 23.23 1.61 19.36
N PRO A 575 23.50 2.45 20.37
CA PRO A 575 22.45 3.16 21.10
C PRO A 575 21.57 3.98 20.16
N GLU A 576 20.28 3.64 20.15
CA GLU A 576 19.13 4.42 19.68
C GLU A 576 19.29 5.18 18.36
N ASP A 577 19.21 4.42 17.27
CA ASP A 577 18.86 4.96 15.96
C ASP A 577 17.37 5.40 15.98
N SER A 578 17.12 6.71 16.11
CA SER A 578 15.81 7.39 16.33
C SER A 578 14.74 7.22 15.23
N ARG A 579 14.82 6.14 14.44
CA ARG A 579 13.97 5.87 13.26
C ARG A 579 12.55 5.42 13.63
N GLY A 580 11.77 6.39 14.12
CA GLY A 580 10.30 6.44 14.09
C GLY A 580 9.57 5.12 14.32
N PHE A 581 9.52 4.68 15.58
CA PHE A 581 8.52 3.74 16.14
C PHE A 581 7.98 2.66 15.17
N ARG A 582 8.88 1.90 14.55
CA ARG A 582 8.50 0.67 13.85
C ARG A 582 7.89 -0.29 14.87
N ARG A 583 6.55 -0.41 14.85
CA ARG A 583 5.73 -1.32 15.68
C ARG A 583 6.57 -2.43 16.32
N GLN A 584 6.97 -2.26 17.59
CA GLN A 584 7.26 -3.42 18.42
C GLN A 584 5.92 -4.14 18.60
N PRO A 585 5.71 -5.34 18.03
CA PRO A 585 4.50 -6.11 18.30
C PRO A 585 4.66 -6.77 19.67
N ASP A 586 3.68 -7.57 20.08
CA ASP A 586 3.71 -8.45 21.25
C ASP A 586 4.74 -9.63 21.10
N ARG A 587 5.86 -9.38 20.42
CA ARG A 587 6.96 -10.32 20.12
C ARG A 587 7.83 -10.63 21.33
N GLU A 588 7.82 -9.80 22.36
CA GLU A 588 8.62 -10.05 23.57
C GLU A 588 7.89 -11.00 24.52
N LEU A 589 6.56 -10.89 24.63
CA LEU A 589 5.72 -11.81 25.42
C LEU A 589 5.59 -13.19 24.79
N PHE A 590 5.76 -13.29 23.46
CA PHE A 590 5.86 -14.56 22.76
C PHE A 590 7.08 -14.52 21.82
N PRO A 591 8.23 -15.12 22.19
CA PRO A 591 9.38 -15.26 21.32
C PRO A 591 9.03 -16.21 20.15
N ARG A 592 8.31 -15.66 19.17
CA ARG A 592 8.00 -16.33 17.93
C ARG A 592 9.33 -16.62 17.25
N LEU A 593 9.68 -17.91 17.18
CA LEU A 593 10.63 -18.44 16.21
C LEU A 593 10.49 -17.64 14.93
N SER A 594 11.61 -17.12 14.41
CA SER A 594 11.56 -16.17 13.31
C SER A 594 10.66 -16.72 12.19
N VAL A 595 9.91 -15.84 11.53
CA VAL A 595 8.96 -16.26 10.47
C VAL A 595 9.67 -17.08 9.38
N GLU A 596 10.99 -16.89 9.25
CA GLU A 596 11.91 -17.68 8.43
C GLU A 596 12.14 -19.09 9.01
N THR A 597 12.57 -19.20 10.27
CA THR A 597 12.81 -20.47 10.98
C THR A 597 11.56 -21.37 10.96
N GLY A 598 10.39 -20.80 11.26
CA GLY A 598 9.12 -21.53 11.19
C GLY A 598 8.78 -22.03 9.78
N GLN A 599 9.13 -21.27 8.73
CA GLN A 599 8.98 -21.71 7.34
C GLN A 599 9.99 -22.80 6.95
N TRP A 600 11.21 -22.76 7.48
CA TRP A 600 12.24 -23.79 7.27
C TRP A 600 11.86 -25.12 7.93
N ILE A 601 11.36 -25.10 9.17
CA ILE A 601 10.84 -26.30 9.86
C ILE A 601 9.71 -26.92 9.04
N LYS A 602 8.72 -26.12 8.60
CA LYS A 602 7.62 -26.58 7.75
C LYS A 602 8.10 -27.17 6.41
N LEU A 603 9.15 -26.60 5.82
CA LEU A 603 9.74 -27.11 4.58
C LEU A 603 10.44 -28.46 4.79
N ARG A 604 11.31 -28.58 5.81
CA ARG A 604 12.00 -29.84 6.14
C ARG A 604 11.01 -30.97 6.45
N LEU A 605 9.94 -30.68 7.21
CA LEU A 605 8.85 -31.64 7.48
C LEU A 605 8.11 -32.08 6.20
N ARG A 606 7.86 -31.16 5.25
CA ARG A 606 7.23 -31.48 3.97
C ARG A 606 8.11 -32.39 3.12
N LEU A 607 9.41 -32.09 3.04
CA LEU A 607 10.37 -32.88 2.27
C LEU A 607 10.53 -34.29 2.83
N ARG A 608 10.67 -34.44 4.16
CA ARG A 608 10.72 -35.75 4.84
C ARG A 608 9.49 -36.61 4.54
N ARG A 609 8.28 -36.01 4.56
CA ARG A 609 7.02 -36.69 4.21
C ARG A 609 6.97 -37.11 2.73
N LYS A 610 7.57 -36.33 1.81
CA LYS A 610 7.68 -36.71 0.39
C LYS A 610 8.64 -37.87 0.18
N GLN A 611 9.81 -37.83 0.82
CA GLN A 611 10.81 -38.90 0.76
C GLN A 611 10.22 -40.22 1.25
N GLN A 612 9.62 -40.24 2.45
CA GLN A 612 8.94 -41.42 3.00
C GLN A 612 7.82 -41.99 2.10
N LYS A 613 7.12 -41.14 1.32
CA LYS A 613 6.13 -41.62 0.34
C LYS A 613 6.80 -42.25 -0.88
N GLY A 614 7.91 -41.69 -1.37
CA GLY A 614 8.73 -42.29 -2.43
C GLY A 614 9.32 -43.63 -2.02
N ASP A 615 9.89 -43.71 -0.82
CA ASP A 615 10.49 -44.93 -0.26
C ASP A 615 9.46 -46.04 -0.07
N ARG A 616 8.23 -45.69 0.35
CA ARG A 616 7.12 -46.67 0.42
C ARG A 616 6.70 -47.17 -0.94
N LYS A 617 6.60 -46.29 -1.95
CA LYS A 617 6.23 -46.67 -3.30
C LYS A 617 7.29 -47.63 -3.92
N ARG A 618 8.57 -47.34 -3.73
CA ARG A 618 9.70 -48.21 -4.14
C ARG A 618 9.84 -49.54 -3.38
N LYS A 619 9.00 -49.78 -2.37
CA LYS A 619 8.93 -51.05 -1.62
C LYS A 619 7.65 -51.84 -1.92
N SER A 620 6.74 -51.27 -2.70
CA SER A 620 5.51 -51.91 -3.20
C SER A 620 5.57 -52.21 -4.69
N GLU A 621 6.56 -51.65 -5.37
CA GLU A 621 7.07 -52.04 -6.71
C GLU A 621 8.23 -53.02 -6.50
#